data_AF-A0A975TWQ0-F1
#
_entry.id   AF-A0A975TWQ0-F1
#
_cell.length_a   1.000
_cell.length_b   1.000
_cell.length_c   1.000
_cell.angle_alpha   90.00
_cell.angle_beta   90.00
_cell.angle_gamma   90.00
#
_symmetry.space_group_name_H-M   'P 1'
#
loop_
_entity.id
_entity.type
_entity.pdbx_description
1 polymer ?
#
loop_
_entity_poly.entity_id
_entity_poly.type
_entity_poly.pdbx_seq_one_letter_code
_entity_poly.pdbx_strand_id
1 'polypeptide(L)'
;MARFLFIVILTLSVLPATAQEAPLRFPLGGVLGLANQAYLDRNSFERALTTLFPLAISPERPPYTAPIDPFLWSLSGSFGGTGAHPRPGAIFECTRYGLATREVFAAEGMSSARTFALMRYARPQFDDATNWPEGAVARLHCVFVWDDVRVVEILPEHASRALLATLFQTLTDQPNPSQVYGEAGYRIDATGGPDDSVVQVESARMTLTLGHQSLSFRSFLMAGGS
;
A
#
# COMPACT_ATOMS: atom_id res chain seq x y z
N MET A 1 -12.37 -75.29 28.70
CA MET A 1 -11.18 -74.45 28.41
C MET A 1 -11.67 -73.18 27.71
N ALA A 2 -11.72 -72.07 28.45
CA ALA A 2 -12.24 -70.79 27.94
C ALA A 2 -11.16 -70.05 27.15
N ARG A 3 -11.46 -69.65 25.91
CA ARG A 3 -10.62 -68.78 25.07
C ARG A 3 -10.99 -67.33 25.36
N PHE A 4 -10.06 -66.58 25.95
CA PHE A 4 -10.15 -65.12 26.06
C PHE A 4 -9.76 -64.49 24.72
N LEU A 5 -10.70 -63.79 24.09
CA LEU A 5 -10.46 -62.95 22.92
C LEU A 5 -10.15 -61.54 23.44
N PHE A 6 -8.87 -61.14 23.40
CA PHE A 6 -8.47 -59.76 23.68
C PHE A 6 -8.73 -58.92 22.42
N ILE A 7 -9.79 -58.12 22.44
CA ILE A 7 -10.05 -57.09 21.42
C ILE A 7 -9.23 -55.87 21.82
N VAL A 8 -8.14 -55.61 21.09
CA VAL A 8 -7.39 -54.35 21.18
C VAL A 8 -8.17 -53.31 20.38
N ILE A 9 -8.84 -52.40 21.07
CA ILE A 9 -9.48 -51.23 20.47
C ILE A 9 -8.38 -50.19 20.23
N LEU A 10 -7.92 -50.06 18.98
CA LEU A 10 -7.10 -48.94 18.55
C LEU A 10 -7.98 -47.68 18.52
N THR A 11 -7.89 -46.86 19.57
CA THR A 11 -8.41 -45.49 19.54
C THR A 11 -7.51 -44.67 18.62
N LEU A 12 -7.95 -44.46 17.37
CA LEU A 12 -7.39 -43.44 16.50
C LEU A 12 -7.63 -42.08 17.16
N SER A 13 -6.59 -41.57 17.83
CA SER A 13 -6.51 -40.19 18.28
C SER A 13 -6.52 -39.30 17.05
N VAL A 14 -7.70 -38.79 16.68
CA VAL A 14 -7.84 -37.73 15.70
C VAL A 14 -7.21 -36.49 16.32
N LEU A 15 -5.91 -36.28 16.05
CA LEU A 15 -5.27 -35.00 16.30
C LEU A 15 -6.10 -33.94 15.57
N PRO A 16 -6.58 -32.87 16.24
CA PRO A 16 -7.26 -31.80 15.55
C PRO A 16 -6.29 -31.27 14.50
N ALA A 17 -6.67 -31.38 13.24
CA ALA A 17 -6.00 -30.65 12.17
C ALA A 17 -6.06 -29.19 12.58
N THR A 18 -4.92 -28.63 13.00
CA THR A 18 -4.77 -27.19 13.21
C THR A 18 -5.18 -26.55 11.90
N ALA A 19 -6.35 -25.91 11.88
CA ALA A 19 -6.83 -25.18 10.71
C ALA A 19 -5.74 -24.19 10.34
N GLN A 20 -5.07 -24.43 9.22
CA GLN A 20 -4.07 -23.51 8.71
C GLN A 20 -4.81 -22.21 8.38
N GLU A 21 -4.46 -21.15 9.10
CA GLU A 21 -5.07 -19.85 8.94
C GLU A 21 -4.87 -19.39 7.49
N ALA A 22 -5.94 -18.99 6.82
CA ALA A 22 -5.87 -18.60 5.41
C ALA A 22 -5.04 -17.32 5.27
N PRO A 23 -4.25 -17.17 4.18
CA PRO A 23 -3.56 -15.93 3.90
C PRO A 23 -4.52 -14.74 3.90
N LEU A 24 -4.06 -13.59 4.39
CA LEU A 24 -4.81 -12.35 4.34
C LEU A 24 -5.10 -12.00 2.87
N ARG A 25 -6.37 -11.86 2.52
CA ARG A 25 -6.77 -11.29 1.23
C ARG A 25 -6.60 -9.78 1.26
N PHE A 26 -5.71 -9.24 0.42
CA PHE A 26 -5.48 -7.79 0.33
C PHE A 26 -6.75 -7.06 -0.16
N PRO A 27 -7.34 -6.13 0.62
CA PRO A 27 -8.60 -5.47 0.27
C PRO A 27 -8.36 -4.30 -0.70
N LEU A 28 -7.99 -4.64 -1.94
CA LEU A 28 -7.58 -3.67 -2.96
C LEU A 28 -8.59 -2.53 -3.14
N GLY A 29 -9.90 -2.82 -3.22
CA GLY A 29 -10.92 -1.78 -3.36
C GLY A 29 -10.96 -0.80 -2.19
N GLY A 30 -10.83 -1.30 -0.96
CA GLY A 30 -10.79 -0.46 0.24
C GLY A 30 -9.53 0.41 0.30
N VAL A 31 -8.38 -0.17 -0.07
CA VAL A 31 -7.10 0.56 -0.12
C VAL A 31 -7.12 1.64 -1.21
N LEU A 32 -7.65 1.35 -2.39
CA LEU A 32 -7.81 2.36 -3.45
C LEU A 32 -8.80 3.46 -3.03
N GLY A 33 -9.81 3.14 -2.22
CA GLY A 33 -10.71 4.13 -1.63
C GLY A 33 -10.01 5.18 -0.77
N LEU A 34 -8.84 4.87 -0.21
CA LEU A 34 -8.02 5.84 0.54
C LEU A 34 -7.39 6.90 -0.36
N ALA A 35 -7.27 6.68 -1.66
CA ALA A 35 -6.79 7.71 -2.59
C ALA A 35 -7.70 8.94 -2.59
N ASN A 36 -9.01 8.75 -2.38
CA ASN A 36 -10.01 9.80 -2.25
C ASN A 36 -10.01 10.51 -0.88
N GLN A 37 -9.08 10.15 0.00
CA GLN A 37 -9.04 10.61 1.40
C GLN A 37 -7.85 11.54 1.66
N ALA A 38 -7.35 12.23 0.62
CA ALA A 38 -6.19 13.11 0.70
C ALA A 38 -6.36 14.28 1.69
N TYR A 39 -7.60 14.62 2.07
CA TYR A 39 -7.92 15.63 3.05
C TYR A 39 -7.66 15.19 4.50
N LEU A 40 -7.65 13.89 4.79
CA LEU A 40 -7.49 13.38 6.15
C LEU A 40 -6.15 13.78 6.76
N ASP A 41 -6.18 14.11 8.05
CA ASP A 41 -4.96 14.18 8.86
C ASP A 41 -4.38 12.79 9.11
N ARG A 42 -3.14 12.73 9.62
CA ARG A 42 -2.43 11.48 9.88
C ARG A 42 -3.27 10.49 10.71
N ASN A 43 -3.89 10.95 11.79
CA ASN A 43 -4.59 10.08 12.74
C ASN A 43 -5.91 9.56 12.16
N SER A 44 -6.62 10.37 11.40
CA SER A 44 -7.86 9.96 10.73
C SER A 44 -7.56 9.03 9.57
N PHE A 45 -6.48 9.25 8.84
CA PHE A 45 -6.01 8.34 7.81
C PHE A 45 -5.56 6.99 8.41
N GLU A 46 -4.82 7.01 9.52
CA GLU A 46 -4.45 5.81 10.27
C GLU A 46 -5.68 5.00 10.69
N ARG A 47 -6.70 5.66 11.25
CA ARG A 47 -7.99 5.01 11.60
C ARG A 47 -8.70 4.43 10.38
N ALA A 48 -8.70 5.11 9.24
CA ALA A 48 -9.29 4.58 8.02
C ALA A 48 -8.55 3.32 7.55
N LEU A 49 -7.21 3.35 7.58
CA LEU A 49 -6.38 2.23 7.17
C LEU A 49 -6.55 1.01 8.09
N THR A 50 -6.64 1.20 9.41
CA THR A 50 -6.82 0.08 10.37
C THR A 50 -8.18 -0.61 10.27
N THR A 51 -9.17 -0.02 9.60
CA THR A 51 -10.45 -0.69 9.29
C THR A 51 -10.32 -1.74 8.18
N LEU A 52 -9.26 -1.66 7.36
CA LEU A 52 -9.07 -2.55 6.21
C LEU A 52 -8.38 -3.85 6.59
N PHE A 53 -7.36 -3.79 7.45
CA PHE A 53 -6.65 -4.96 7.96
C PHE A 53 -5.86 -4.62 9.23
N PRO A 54 -5.46 -5.63 10.03
CA PRO A 54 -4.65 -5.41 11.23
C PRO A 54 -3.28 -4.83 10.86
N LEU A 55 -2.93 -3.70 11.47
CA LEU A 55 -1.66 -3.01 11.23
C LEU A 55 -0.79 -3.03 12.49
N ALA A 56 0.51 -3.21 12.28
CA ALA A 56 1.53 -2.81 13.23
C ALA A 56 2.18 -1.51 12.73
N ILE A 57 1.83 -0.38 13.36
CA ILE A 57 2.32 0.95 12.99
C ILE A 57 3.73 1.18 13.54
N SER A 58 4.61 1.70 12.70
CA SER A 58 5.95 2.15 13.09
C SER A 58 5.90 3.57 13.68
N PRO A 59 6.56 3.82 14.84
CA PRO A 59 6.65 5.16 15.38
C PRO A 59 7.65 5.98 14.55
N GLU A 60 7.14 6.84 13.67
CA GLU A 60 7.96 7.73 12.84
C GLU A 60 7.60 9.20 13.08
N ARG A 61 8.62 10.07 13.09
CA ARG A 61 8.47 11.53 13.17
C ARG A 61 9.41 12.21 12.18
N PRO A 62 8.94 13.22 11.42
CA PRO A 62 9.82 14.02 10.57
C PRO A 62 11.01 14.58 11.36
N PRO A 63 12.18 14.79 10.72
CA PRO A 63 13.33 15.39 11.37
C PRO A 63 13.01 16.82 11.79
N TYR A 64 13.65 17.33 12.85
CA TYR A 64 13.48 18.71 13.29
C TYR A 64 13.88 19.76 12.24
N THR A 65 14.63 19.35 11.22
CA THR A 65 15.04 20.17 10.07
C THR A 65 13.98 20.25 8.97
N ALA A 66 12.86 19.55 9.13
CA ALA A 66 11.75 19.60 8.19
C ALA A 66 11.20 21.03 8.07
N PRO A 67 10.78 21.43 6.85
CA PRO A 67 10.07 22.70 6.68
C PRO A 67 8.79 22.69 7.50
N ILE A 68 8.34 23.88 7.91
CA ILE A 68 7.02 24.04 8.50
C ILE A 68 6.00 23.86 7.37
N ASP A 69 5.46 22.65 7.29
CA ASP A 69 4.49 22.25 6.29
C ASP A 69 3.28 21.61 7.00
N PRO A 70 2.10 22.26 7.00
CA PRO A 70 0.94 21.76 7.74
C PRO A 70 0.40 20.44 7.17
N PHE A 71 0.80 20.07 5.96
CA PHE A 71 0.35 18.84 5.32
C PHE A 71 1.35 17.69 5.47
N LEU A 72 2.56 17.95 5.98
CA LEU A 72 3.61 16.95 6.12
C LEU A 72 3.30 15.93 7.22
N TRP A 73 3.05 14.70 6.81
CA TRP A 73 3.01 13.54 7.70
C TRP A 73 3.41 12.26 6.96
N SER A 74 3.87 11.27 7.73
CA SER A 74 4.16 9.91 7.26
C SER A 74 3.48 8.90 8.18
N LEU A 75 3.02 7.81 7.58
CA LEU A 75 2.49 6.63 8.25
C LEU A 75 3.08 5.39 7.59
N SER A 76 3.86 4.61 8.34
CA SER A 76 4.46 3.37 7.87
C SER A 76 4.18 2.25 8.86
N GLY A 77 4.30 1.01 8.38
CA GLY A 77 4.09 -0.15 9.22
C GLY A 77 4.10 -1.45 8.44
N SER A 78 3.55 -2.47 9.07
CA SER A 78 3.48 -3.82 8.54
C SER A 78 2.12 -4.46 8.78
N PHE A 79 1.77 -5.46 7.98
CA PHE A 79 0.49 -6.16 8.06
C PHE A 79 0.61 -7.64 7.64
N GLY A 80 -0.48 -8.38 7.84
CA GLY A 80 -0.55 -9.82 7.57
C GLY A 80 0.02 -10.71 8.68
N GLY A 81 0.74 -10.16 9.65
CA GLY A 81 1.27 -10.92 10.78
C GLY A 81 0.26 -11.11 11.90
N THR A 82 -0.53 -12.19 11.87
CA THR A 82 -1.40 -12.61 12.99
C THR A 82 -1.45 -14.15 13.11
N GLY A 83 -1.79 -14.64 14.30
CA GLY A 83 -2.08 -16.06 14.55
C GLY A 83 -0.95 -17.02 14.12
N ALA A 84 -1.22 -17.90 13.16
CA ALA A 84 -0.28 -18.92 12.67
C ALA A 84 0.97 -18.35 11.97
N HIS A 85 0.92 -17.09 11.51
CA HIS A 85 2.03 -16.37 10.89
C HIS A 85 2.42 -15.17 11.75
N PRO A 86 3.30 -15.34 12.77
CA PRO A 86 3.62 -14.27 13.71
C PRO A 86 4.49 -13.14 13.12
N ARG A 87 5.02 -13.34 11.90
CA ARG A 87 5.80 -12.33 11.18
C ARG A 87 4.91 -11.68 10.12
N PRO A 88 4.90 -10.34 10.02
CA PRO A 88 4.28 -9.67 8.90
C PRO A 88 4.88 -10.14 7.57
N GLY A 89 4.03 -10.36 6.58
CA GLY A 89 4.43 -10.69 5.19
C GLY A 89 4.34 -9.50 4.25
N ALA A 90 4.07 -8.31 4.81
CA ALA A 90 3.82 -7.12 4.06
C ALA A 90 4.13 -5.85 4.84
N ILE A 91 4.46 -4.80 4.10
CA ILE A 91 4.73 -3.45 4.59
C ILE A 91 3.92 -2.42 3.82
N PHE A 92 3.74 -1.25 4.45
CA PHE A 92 3.15 -0.11 3.77
C PHE A 92 3.80 1.18 4.23
N GLU A 93 3.73 2.18 3.36
CA GLU A 93 4.12 3.56 3.63
C GLU A 93 3.16 4.51 2.92
N CYS A 94 2.59 5.44 3.67
CA CYS A 94 1.72 6.50 3.20
C CYS A 94 2.28 7.83 3.66
N THR A 95 2.50 8.75 2.74
CA THR A 95 3.04 10.08 3.02
C THR A 95 2.17 11.15 2.41
N ARG A 96 2.01 12.25 3.13
CA ARG A 96 1.45 13.48 2.59
C ARG A 96 2.42 14.62 2.84
N TYR A 97 2.59 15.49 1.85
CA TYR A 97 3.34 16.74 2.02
C TYR A 97 2.79 17.83 1.12
N GLY A 98 3.03 19.08 1.51
CA GLY A 98 2.52 20.28 0.85
C GLY A 98 3.58 21.05 0.06
N LEU A 99 3.20 22.25 -0.36
CA LEU A 99 4.02 23.13 -1.20
C LEU A 99 5.36 23.49 -0.54
N ALA A 100 5.39 23.73 0.77
CA ALA A 100 6.62 24.07 1.49
C ALA A 100 7.67 22.95 1.41
N THR A 101 7.25 21.69 1.55
CA THR A 101 8.16 20.54 1.36
C THR A 101 8.55 20.36 -0.10
N ARG A 102 7.61 20.56 -1.03
CA ARG A 102 7.89 20.52 -2.49
C ARG A 102 8.97 21.52 -2.88
N GLU A 103 8.90 22.74 -2.35
CA GLU A 103 9.84 23.82 -2.62
C GLU A 103 11.25 23.49 -2.12
N VAL A 104 11.39 22.81 -0.97
CA VAL A 104 12.70 22.34 -0.50
C VAL A 104 13.32 21.36 -1.50
N PHE A 105 12.54 20.39 -2.01
CA PHE A 105 13.03 19.45 -3.01
C PHE A 105 13.40 20.13 -4.33
N ALA A 106 12.61 21.11 -4.76
CA ALA A 106 12.88 21.88 -5.97
C ALA A 106 14.13 22.75 -5.85
N ALA A 107 14.34 23.38 -4.68
CA ALA A 107 15.45 24.31 -4.46
C ALA A 107 16.80 23.62 -4.23
N GLU A 108 16.81 22.52 -3.46
CA GLU A 108 18.05 21.89 -3.02
C GLU A 108 18.43 20.64 -3.84
N GLY A 109 17.48 20.09 -4.58
CA GLY A 109 17.66 18.85 -5.34
C GLY A 109 17.71 17.61 -4.44
N MET A 110 17.64 16.44 -5.10
CA MET A 110 17.49 15.13 -4.43
C MET A 110 18.75 14.66 -3.70
N SER A 111 19.92 15.21 -4.01
CA SER A 111 21.21 14.84 -3.42
C SER A 111 21.58 15.67 -2.19
N SER A 112 20.82 16.72 -1.83
CA SER A 112 21.13 17.53 -0.65
C SER A 112 20.93 16.73 0.64
N ALA A 113 21.74 17.00 1.67
CA ALA A 113 21.61 16.32 2.97
C ALA A 113 20.24 16.57 3.62
N ARG A 114 19.67 17.77 3.44
CA ARG A 114 18.35 18.11 3.98
C ARG A 114 17.25 17.36 3.24
N THR A 115 17.30 17.32 1.90
CA THR A 115 16.38 16.54 1.08
C THR A 115 16.47 15.06 1.43
N PHE A 116 17.69 14.51 1.55
CA PHE A 116 17.92 13.13 1.92
C PHE A 116 17.27 12.77 3.27
N ALA A 117 17.41 13.63 4.28
CA ALA A 117 16.76 13.44 5.57
C ALA A 117 15.22 13.46 5.49
N LEU A 118 14.65 14.17 4.52
CA LEU A 118 13.20 14.29 4.30
C LEU A 118 12.61 13.19 3.41
N MET A 119 13.40 12.57 2.55
CA MET A 119 12.94 11.58 1.57
C MET A 119 12.14 10.45 2.18
N ARG A 120 12.55 9.94 3.35
CA ARG A 120 11.81 8.87 4.05
C ARG A 120 10.38 9.29 4.42
N TYR A 121 10.16 10.56 4.75
CA TYR A 121 8.88 11.05 5.29
C TYR A 121 7.97 11.64 4.24
N ALA A 122 8.54 12.27 3.22
CA ALA A 122 7.77 12.90 2.16
C ALA A 122 7.63 11.99 0.94
N ARG A 123 8.62 11.13 0.66
CA ARG A 123 8.69 10.25 -0.50
C ARG A 123 8.38 11.00 -1.81
N PRO A 124 9.15 12.06 -2.15
CA PRO A 124 8.92 12.80 -3.38
C PRO A 124 9.08 11.88 -4.59
N GLN A 125 8.24 12.07 -5.60
CA GLN A 125 8.37 11.46 -6.91
C GLN A 125 9.18 12.36 -7.82
N PHE A 126 9.89 11.75 -8.76
CA PHE A 126 10.78 12.45 -9.69
C PHE A 126 10.03 13.47 -10.57
N ASP A 127 8.73 13.27 -10.77
CA ASP A 127 7.85 14.08 -11.60
C ASP A 127 6.95 15.04 -10.79
N ASP A 128 7.08 15.10 -9.46
CA ASP A 128 6.22 15.95 -8.62
C ASP A 128 6.42 17.45 -8.90
N ALA A 129 7.50 17.87 -9.55
CA ALA A 129 7.67 19.25 -10.00
C ALA A 129 6.84 19.57 -11.26
N THR A 130 6.65 18.58 -12.13
CA THR A 130 5.99 18.75 -13.44
C THR A 130 4.50 18.38 -13.38
N ASN A 131 4.15 17.39 -12.56
CA ASN A 131 2.82 16.79 -12.50
C ASN A 131 2.03 17.21 -11.26
N TRP A 132 2.38 18.34 -10.63
CA TRP A 132 1.59 18.90 -9.53
C TRP A 132 0.45 19.74 -10.10
N PRO A 133 -0.83 19.35 -9.90
CA PRO A 133 -1.96 20.07 -10.47
C PRO A 133 -2.02 21.52 -9.99
N GLU A 134 -2.51 22.41 -10.85
CA GLU A 134 -2.83 23.77 -10.44
C GLU A 134 -3.88 23.73 -9.31
N GLY A 135 -3.68 24.54 -8.27
CA GLY A 135 -4.57 24.55 -7.10
C GLY A 135 -4.36 23.40 -6.10
N ALA A 136 -3.50 22.41 -6.37
CA ALA A 136 -3.17 21.39 -5.38
C ALA A 136 -2.30 21.97 -4.24
N VAL A 137 -2.72 21.78 -3.00
CA VAL A 137 -2.00 22.24 -1.79
C VAL A 137 -1.15 21.16 -1.15
N ALA A 138 -1.50 19.89 -1.38
CA ALA A 138 -0.73 18.75 -0.90
C ALA A 138 -0.88 17.53 -1.79
N ARG A 139 0.10 16.62 -1.70
CA ARG A 139 0.10 15.33 -2.40
C ARG A 139 0.11 14.21 -1.37
N LEU A 140 -0.83 13.28 -1.49
CA LEU A 140 -0.85 12.00 -0.79
C LEU A 140 -0.27 10.92 -1.71
N HIS A 141 0.61 10.09 -1.18
CA HIS A 141 1.14 8.93 -1.89
C HIS A 141 1.28 7.76 -0.94
N CYS A 142 0.73 6.62 -1.35
CA CYS A 142 0.83 5.38 -0.59
C CYS A 142 1.47 4.29 -1.43
N VAL A 143 2.21 3.41 -0.75
CA VAL A 143 2.80 2.19 -1.31
C VAL A 143 2.54 1.05 -0.33
N PHE A 144 2.07 -0.06 -0.86
CA PHE A 144 1.85 -1.33 -0.17
C PHE A 144 2.65 -2.39 -0.90
N VAL A 145 3.34 -3.23 -0.13
CA VAL A 145 4.28 -4.22 -0.68
C VAL A 145 4.18 -5.50 0.12
N TRP A 146 4.08 -6.64 -0.55
CA TRP A 146 4.06 -7.95 0.08
C TRP A 146 4.80 -8.99 -0.76
N ASP A 147 5.48 -9.91 -0.09
CA ASP A 147 6.35 -10.91 -0.69
C ASP A 147 6.10 -12.34 -0.17
N ASP A 148 5.46 -12.48 0.99
CA ASP A 148 5.10 -13.80 1.54
C ASP A 148 3.64 -14.17 1.22
N VAL A 149 3.49 -14.97 0.15
CA VAL A 149 2.18 -15.45 -0.33
C VAL A 149 1.43 -16.33 0.66
N ARG A 150 2.13 -16.87 1.66
CA ARG A 150 1.52 -17.66 2.75
C ARG A 150 0.82 -16.76 3.74
N VAL A 151 1.21 -15.49 3.79
CA VAL A 151 0.73 -14.49 4.75
C VAL A 151 -0.25 -13.53 4.09
N VAL A 152 0.03 -13.07 2.87
CA VAL A 152 -0.85 -12.20 2.09
C VAL A 152 -1.05 -12.78 0.69
N GLU A 153 -2.30 -13.01 0.30
CA GLU A 153 -2.66 -13.59 -1.00
C GLU A 153 -2.16 -12.71 -2.17
N ILE A 154 -1.59 -13.33 -3.21
CA ILE A 154 -1.31 -12.63 -4.47
C ILE A 154 -2.62 -12.40 -5.22
N LEU A 155 -2.87 -11.16 -5.61
CA LEU A 155 -3.99 -10.80 -6.45
C LEU A 155 -3.71 -11.14 -7.92
N PRO A 156 -4.55 -11.97 -8.57
CA PRO A 156 -4.43 -12.25 -10.00
C PRO A 156 -4.60 -10.98 -10.85
N GLU A 157 -3.96 -10.94 -12.01
CA GLU A 157 -4.02 -9.79 -12.93
C GLU A 157 -5.46 -9.38 -13.26
N HIS A 158 -6.31 -10.34 -13.63
CA HIS A 158 -7.70 -10.06 -14.01
C HIS A 158 -8.49 -9.39 -12.87
N ALA A 159 -8.26 -9.81 -11.62
CA ALA A 159 -8.94 -9.27 -10.45
C ALA A 159 -8.45 -7.84 -10.15
N SER A 160 -7.14 -7.62 -10.22
CA SER A 160 -6.53 -6.29 -10.08
C SER A 160 -7.02 -5.33 -11.16
N ARG A 161 -7.03 -5.77 -12.42
CA ARG A 161 -7.53 -4.99 -13.56
C ARG A 161 -8.98 -4.61 -13.38
N ALA A 162 -9.83 -5.57 -13.03
CA ALA A 162 -11.25 -5.33 -12.82
C ALA A 162 -11.49 -4.25 -11.75
N LEU A 163 -10.79 -4.33 -10.62
CA LEU A 163 -10.92 -3.34 -9.54
C LEU A 163 -10.37 -1.97 -9.93
N LEU A 164 -9.20 -1.89 -10.58
CA LEU A 164 -8.68 -0.62 -11.07
C LEU A 164 -9.62 0.04 -12.08
N ALA A 165 -10.24 -0.74 -12.98
CA ALA A 165 -11.20 -0.25 -13.96
C ALA A 165 -12.48 0.34 -13.33
N THR A 166 -12.80 0.01 -12.07
CA THR A 166 -13.95 0.62 -11.39
C THR A 166 -13.71 2.07 -10.96
N LEU A 167 -12.44 2.48 -10.80
CA LEU A 167 -12.07 3.78 -10.26
C LEU A 167 -11.35 4.67 -11.28
N PHE A 168 -10.63 4.07 -12.22
CA PHE A 168 -9.77 4.79 -13.15
C PHE A 168 -10.31 4.70 -14.58
N GLN A 169 -10.26 5.81 -15.29
CA GLN A 169 -10.71 5.92 -16.68
C GLN A 169 -9.77 5.21 -17.65
N THR A 170 -8.46 5.25 -17.38
CA THR A 170 -7.44 4.69 -18.27
C THR A 170 -6.62 3.64 -17.55
N LEU A 171 -6.46 2.48 -18.18
CA LEU A 171 -5.54 1.43 -17.76
C LEU A 171 -4.54 1.17 -18.89
N THR A 172 -3.26 1.21 -18.57
CA THR A 172 -2.17 0.94 -19.51
C THR A 172 -1.31 -0.21 -19.00
N ASP A 173 -1.13 -1.21 -19.86
CA ASP A 173 -0.18 -2.29 -19.61
C ASP A 173 1.23 -1.78 -19.91
N GLN A 174 2.12 -1.93 -18.92
CA GLN A 174 3.51 -1.50 -19.05
C GLN A 174 4.42 -2.73 -19.11
N PRO A 175 5.58 -2.64 -19.78
CA PRO A 175 6.59 -3.69 -19.73
C PRO A 175 6.88 -4.08 -18.29
N ASN A 176 6.63 -5.34 -17.94
CA ASN A 176 6.92 -5.84 -16.61
C ASN A 176 8.34 -6.43 -16.57
N PRO A 177 9.22 -5.95 -15.67
CA PRO A 177 10.52 -6.58 -15.44
C PRO A 177 10.46 -8.09 -15.21
N SER A 178 9.41 -8.65 -14.60
CA SER A 178 9.31 -10.09 -14.41
C SER A 178 9.05 -10.86 -15.71
N GLN A 179 8.32 -10.29 -16.67
CA GLN A 179 8.11 -10.91 -17.99
C GLN A 179 9.42 -11.11 -18.75
N VAL A 180 10.43 -10.27 -18.48
CA VAL A 180 11.79 -10.46 -18.99
C VAL A 180 12.45 -11.73 -18.42
N TYR A 181 12.05 -12.15 -17.21
CA TYR A 181 12.57 -13.33 -16.50
C TYR A 181 11.57 -14.51 -16.46
N GLY A 182 10.39 -14.40 -17.10
CA GLY A 182 9.34 -15.43 -17.20
C GLY A 182 7.88 -14.90 -17.15
N GLU A 183 6.90 -15.69 -17.58
CA GLU A 183 5.50 -15.27 -17.81
C GLU A 183 4.67 -14.86 -16.56
N ALA A 184 5.24 -14.96 -15.36
CA ALA A 184 4.46 -15.00 -14.11
C ALA A 184 4.13 -13.63 -13.47
N GLY A 185 4.19 -12.51 -14.19
CA GLY A 185 3.87 -11.21 -13.59
C GLY A 185 3.27 -10.20 -14.54
N TYR A 186 2.65 -9.16 -13.95
CA TYR A 186 2.02 -8.06 -14.67
C TYR A 186 2.33 -6.69 -14.04
N ARG A 187 2.20 -5.64 -14.85
CA ARG A 187 2.19 -4.25 -14.40
C ARG A 187 1.05 -3.50 -15.09
N ILE A 188 0.16 -2.93 -14.28
CA ILE A 188 -0.96 -2.12 -14.73
C ILE A 188 -0.79 -0.72 -14.12
N ASP A 189 -0.61 0.28 -14.98
CA ASP A 189 -0.66 1.68 -14.60
C ASP A 189 -2.08 2.21 -14.89
N ALA A 190 -2.72 2.81 -13.88
CA ALA A 190 -4.08 3.33 -13.93
C ALA A 190 -4.08 4.84 -13.69
N THR A 191 -4.80 5.61 -14.51
CA THR A 191 -4.87 7.07 -14.42
C THR A 191 -6.28 7.60 -14.68
N GLY A 192 -6.50 8.87 -14.33
CA GLY A 192 -7.82 9.50 -14.42
C GLY A 192 -8.78 8.90 -13.40
N GLY A 193 -8.37 8.92 -12.12
CA GLY A 193 -9.21 8.50 -11.01
C GLY A 193 -10.32 9.51 -10.69
N PRO A 194 -11.03 9.35 -9.56
CA PRO A 194 -12.03 10.32 -9.12
C PRO A 194 -11.42 11.70 -8.91
N ASP A 195 -12.19 12.73 -9.27
CA ASP A 195 -11.77 14.13 -9.23
C ASP A 195 -12.96 14.99 -8.79
N ASP A 196 -12.75 15.81 -7.75
CA ASP A 196 -13.71 16.79 -7.24
C ASP A 196 -12.99 18.05 -6.74
N SER A 197 -13.75 19.00 -6.18
CA SER A 197 -13.20 20.27 -5.68
C SER A 197 -12.16 20.13 -4.54
N VAL A 198 -12.09 18.97 -3.89
CA VAL A 198 -11.25 18.70 -2.72
C VAL A 198 -10.13 17.71 -3.05
N VAL A 199 -10.38 16.68 -3.86
CA VAL A 199 -9.41 15.63 -4.15
C VAL A 199 -9.35 15.31 -5.63
N GLN A 200 -8.13 15.23 -6.15
CA GLN A 200 -7.85 14.68 -7.47
C GLN A 200 -7.02 13.40 -7.32
N VAL A 201 -7.59 12.25 -7.67
CA VAL A 201 -6.86 10.97 -7.74
C VAL A 201 -6.18 10.85 -9.09
N GLU A 202 -4.86 10.96 -9.07
CA GLU A 202 -4.07 11.04 -10.28
C GLU A 202 -3.78 9.65 -10.86
N SER A 203 -3.21 8.76 -10.05
CA SER A 203 -2.81 7.44 -10.52
C SER A 203 -2.82 6.35 -9.47
N ALA A 204 -2.90 5.10 -9.94
CA ALA A 204 -2.53 3.91 -9.19
C ALA A 204 -1.68 2.98 -10.06
N ARG A 205 -0.85 2.16 -9.42
CA ARG A 205 -0.01 1.17 -10.09
C ARG A 205 -0.07 -0.13 -9.31
N MET A 206 -0.45 -1.22 -9.98
CA MET A 206 -0.34 -2.57 -9.45
C MET A 206 0.78 -3.29 -10.19
N THR A 207 1.69 -3.91 -9.45
CA THR A 207 2.82 -4.67 -10.01
C THR A 207 2.96 -6.00 -9.28
N LEU A 208 3.14 -7.08 -10.05
CA LEU A 208 3.61 -8.38 -9.55
C LEU A 208 4.93 -8.74 -10.24
N THR A 209 5.97 -8.97 -9.45
CA THR A 209 7.29 -9.41 -9.91
C THR A 209 7.81 -10.59 -9.08
N LEU A 210 8.03 -11.77 -9.67
CA LEU A 210 8.69 -12.91 -9.01
C LEU A 210 8.21 -13.20 -7.56
N GLY A 211 6.89 -13.20 -7.34
CA GLY A 211 6.27 -13.44 -6.02
C GLY A 211 6.17 -12.21 -5.11
N HIS A 212 6.70 -11.07 -5.54
CA HIS A 212 6.58 -9.78 -4.88
C HIS A 212 5.48 -8.94 -5.53
N GLN A 213 4.48 -8.55 -4.77
CA GLN A 213 3.39 -7.73 -5.26
C GLN A 213 3.34 -6.39 -4.55
N SER A 214 3.00 -5.35 -5.31
CA SER A 214 2.90 -4.00 -4.79
C SER A 214 1.76 -3.22 -5.42
N LEU A 215 1.19 -2.33 -4.62
CA LEU A 215 0.25 -1.31 -5.03
C LEU A 215 0.81 0.04 -4.63
N SER A 216 0.80 1.00 -5.53
CA SER A 216 0.97 2.42 -5.17
C SER A 216 -0.17 3.25 -5.71
N PHE A 217 -0.50 4.36 -5.06
CA PHE A 217 -1.37 5.38 -5.61
C PHE A 217 -0.91 6.78 -5.23
N ARG A 218 -1.26 7.76 -6.06
CA ARG A 218 -1.02 9.17 -5.83
C ARG A 218 -2.32 9.95 -6.01
N SER A 219 -2.57 10.86 -5.07
CA SER A 219 -3.66 11.82 -5.16
C SER A 219 -3.24 13.18 -4.61
N PHE A 220 -4.01 14.19 -4.94
CA PHE A 220 -3.76 15.57 -4.55
C PHE A 220 -4.94 16.10 -3.74
N LEU A 221 -4.62 16.85 -2.69
CA LEU A 221 -5.57 17.69 -1.97
C LEU A 221 -5.60 19.05 -2.67
N MET A 222 -6.80 19.45 -3.09
CA MET A 222 -7.06 20.67 -3.83
C MET A 222 -7.44 21.81 -2.87
N ALA A 223 -7.12 23.06 -3.22
CA ALA A 223 -7.44 24.25 -2.42
C ALA A 223 -8.94 24.63 -2.42
N GLY A 224 -9.81 23.87 -3.09
CA GLY A 224 -11.23 24.20 -3.22
C GLY A 224 -11.56 25.18 -4.34
N GLY A 225 -10.89 25.12 -5.50
CA GLY A 225 -11.17 25.99 -6.63
C GLY A 225 -10.97 25.28 -7.97
N SER A 226 -12.06 25.14 -8.71
CA SER A 226 -12.06 24.97 -10.17
C SER A 226 -12.31 26.31 -10.83
#